data_AF-A0A2W0A7V2-F1
#
_entry.id   AF-A0A2W0A7V2-F1
#
_cell.length_a   1.000
_cell.length_b   1.000
_cell.length_c   1.000
_cell.angle_alpha   90.00
_cell.angle_beta   90.00
_cell.angle_gamma   90.00
#
_symmetry.space_group_name_H-M   'P 1'
#
loop_
_entity.id
_entity.type
_entity.pdbx_description
1 polymer ?
#
loop_
_entity_poly.entity_id
_entity_poly.type
_entity_poly.pdbx_seq_one_letter_code
_entity_poly.pdbx_strand_id
1 'polypeptide(L)'
;MLLHGTHAIADLALIRGNLGREKCGIMPIRGHSGVQGSGECGVDADKFPGGFDINAENAARFTRLWGKEVPAHRGYKTGQMVEAAHAGKLEALYTIGGNLLETMPDRKFVTEALHKVRVRVHQDIVLNSYSTLEAGEVLILLPAQTRYESGGTSTSTERRIRYSPAILGHTIAEALPEWKIPCLIAQRLLPAHAAQFAYENDGDIRREMVAAMPMYSGIEKLEKEGDWVQWGGAQLFKDGFKSMPDKRARFLLVNIPRIDVPAGKFYFTTRRGKQFNSMTYGEADPLTGSQHRDDIFMHPADAARLEVTEGEAVIVWSPCGELRGRVRLADIHEGNLQAHWPEGNVLIERRYDPVSTEPDYNALVEVIKAEVRKGLGSAELKNAGGASEDASSSSAPAGVSCPDARSTHRASDSL
;
A
#
# COMPACT_ATOMS: atom_id res chain seq x y z
N MET A 1 -12.11 8.98 0.98
CA MET A 1 -13.19 8.30 0.23
C MET A 1 -13.18 6.78 0.50
N LEU A 2 -12.00 6.17 0.70
CA LEU A 2 -11.85 4.72 0.89
C LEU A 2 -12.25 4.26 2.29
N LEU A 3 -11.87 5.00 3.34
CA LEU A 3 -12.14 4.60 4.72
C LEU A 3 -13.64 4.63 5.09
N HIS A 4 -14.42 5.49 4.42
CA HIS A 4 -15.87 5.58 4.61
C HIS A 4 -16.56 4.24 4.28
N GLY A 5 -16.16 3.58 3.20
CA GLY A 5 -16.70 2.26 2.85
C GLY A 5 -16.44 1.21 3.94
N THR A 6 -15.23 1.20 4.51
CA THR A 6 -14.89 0.29 5.61
C THR A 6 -15.72 0.56 6.87
N HIS A 7 -15.91 1.83 7.24
CA HIS A 7 -16.76 2.20 8.37
C HIS A 7 -18.21 1.78 8.15
N ALA A 8 -18.77 2.00 6.95
CA ALA A 8 -20.15 1.60 6.64
C ALA A 8 -20.35 0.08 6.73
N ILE A 9 -19.38 -0.70 6.24
CA ILE A 9 -19.40 -2.17 6.37
C ILE A 9 -19.32 -2.59 7.85
N ALA A 10 -18.51 -1.90 8.65
CA ALA A 10 -18.41 -2.17 10.09
C ALA A 10 -19.70 -1.86 10.84
N ASP A 11 -20.31 -0.71 10.56
CA ASP A 11 -21.59 -0.32 11.14
C ASP A 11 -22.71 -1.28 10.75
N LEU A 12 -22.75 -1.72 9.48
CA LEU A 12 -23.70 -2.74 9.04
C LEU A 12 -23.52 -4.05 9.80
N ALA A 13 -22.27 -4.51 9.99
CA ALA A 13 -21.98 -5.71 10.75
C ALA A 13 -22.38 -5.58 12.24
N LEU A 14 -22.22 -4.39 12.83
CA LEU A 14 -22.68 -4.08 14.18
C LEU A 14 -24.20 -4.12 14.29
N ILE A 15 -24.93 -3.47 13.37
CA ILE A 15 -26.40 -3.49 13.30
C ILE A 15 -26.93 -4.92 13.21
N ARG A 16 -26.27 -5.77 12.42
CA ARG A 16 -26.66 -7.17 12.22
C ARG A 16 -26.22 -8.10 13.35
N GLY A 17 -25.47 -7.62 14.34
CA GLY A 17 -24.94 -8.44 15.42
C GLY A 17 -23.96 -9.52 14.94
N ASN A 18 -23.16 -9.20 13.91
CA ASN A 18 -22.27 -10.17 13.27
C ASN A 18 -20.89 -10.30 13.95
N LEU A 19 -20.51 -9.38 14.84
CA LEU A 19 -19.23 -9.45 15.55
C LEU A 19 -19.34 -10.30 16.83
N GLY A 20 -18.31 -11.09 17.12
CA GLY A 20 -18.29 -11.97 18.30
C GLY A 20 -19.11 -13.27 18.15
N ARG A 21 -19.64 -13.57 16.96
CA ARG A 21 -20.42 -14.79 16.67
C ARG A 21 -19.70 -15.70 15.66
N GLU A 22 -19.82 -17.01 15.83
CA GLU A 22 -19.19 -17.98 14.93
C GLU A 22 -19.78 -17.85 13.53
N LYS A 23 -18.97 -18.11 12.49
CA LYS A 23 -19.37 -18.02 11.07
C LYS A 23 -19.89 -16.64 10.65
N CYS A 24 -19.57 -15.61 11.44
CA CYS A 24 -19.92 -14.22 11.21
C CYS A 24 -18.67 -13.34 11.37
N GLY A 25 -18.77 -12.08 10.98
CA GLY A 25 -17.76 -11.07 11.23
C GLY A 25 -17.48 -10.22 10.01
N ILE A 26 -16.35 -9.51 10.07
CA ILE A 26 -15.80 -8.75 8.95
C ILE A 26 -14.42 -9.34 8.68
N MET A 27 -14.17 -9.71 7.43
CA MET A 27 -12.88 -10.24 7.01
C MET A 27 -12.33 -9.37 5.89
N PRO A 28 -11.40 -8.45 6.18
CA PRO A 28 -10.70 -7.73 5.13
C PRO A 28 -9.72 -8.70 4.46
N ILE A 29 -10.05 -9.18 3.26
CA ILE A 29 -9.16 -10.06 2.50
C ILE A 29 -7.89 -9.29 2.13
N ARG A 30 -6.77 -9.63 2.77
CA ARG A 30 -5.47 -9.03 2.50
C ARG A 30 -4.86 -9.64 1.23
N GLY A 31 -4.18 -8.82 0.43
CA GLY A 31 -3.62 -9.24 -0.86
C GLY A 31 -2.35 -10.07 -0.77
N HIS A 32 -1.30 -9.56 -0.12
CA HIS A 32 0.01 -10.21 -0.08
C HIS A 32 0.19 -11.16 1.11
N SER A 33 0.96 -12.23 0.90
CA SER A 33 1.49 -13.03 2.01
C SER A 33 2.35 -12.15 2.90
N GLY A 34 1.97 -12.02 4.16
CA GLY A 34 2.74 -11.29 5.17
C GLY A 34 2.32 -9.85 5.44
N VAL A 35 1.44 -9.22 4.64
CA VAL A 35 0.99 -7.83 4.90
C VAL A 35 0.35 -7.67 6.29
N GLN A 36 -0.40 -8.68 6.74
CA GLN A 36 -0.94 -8.68 8.11
C GLN A 36 0.20 -8.64 9.14
N GLY A 37 1.23 -9.46 8.94
CA GLY A 37 2.36 -9.57 9.83
C GLY A 37 3.25 -8.33 9.81
N SER A 38 3.51 -7.74 8.65
CA SER A 38 4.32 -6.53 8.51
C SER A 38 3.73 -5.36 9.31
N GLY A 39 2.41 -5.11 9.18
CA GLY A 39 1.76 -4.05 9.96
C GLY A 39 1.83 -4.30 11.47
N GLU A 40 1.65 -5.56 11.89
CA GLU A 40 1.79 -5.97 13.29
C GLU A 40 3.23 -5.88 13.79
N CYS A 41 4.24 -6.10 12.95
CA CYS A 41 5.65 -5.93 13.25
C CYS A 41 6.11 -4.46 13.24
N GLY A 42 5.21 -3.49 13.07
CA GLY A 42 5.57 -2.07 13.07
C GLY A 42 6.19 -1.57 11.77
N VAL A 43 5.96 -2.25 10.65
CA VAL A 43 6.26 -1.73 9.31
C VAL A 43 5.18 -0.71 8.90
N ASP A 44 5.00 0.30 9.76
CA ASP A 44 4.11 1.44 9.59
C ASP A 44 4.78 2.67 10.22
N ALA A 45 4.67 3.82 9.57
CA ALA A 45 5.32 5.05 10.02
C ALA A 45 4.64 5.68 11.26
N ASP A 46 3.46 5.18 11.65
CA ASP A 46 2.69 5.69 12.78
C ASP A 46 2.49 4.70 13.95
N LYS A 47 3.07 3.49 13.89
CA LYS A 47 3.00 2.46 14.95
C LYS A 47 4.35 1.84 15.25
N PHE A 48 4.54 1.48 16.52
CA PHE A 48 5.56 0.52 16.94
C PHE A 48 5.08 -0.94 16.82
N PRO A 49 5.99 -1.93 16.85
CA PRO A 49 5.63 -3.36 16.80
C PRO A 49 4.58 -3.73 17.85
N GLY A 50 3.53 -4.45 17.45
CA GLY A 50 2.36 -4.79 18.28
C GLY A 50 1.21 -3.78 18.16
N GLY A 51 1.35 -2.76 17.29
CA GLY A 51 0.32 -1.75 17.06
C GLY A 51 0.28 -0.65 18.13
N PHE A 52 1.35 -0.51 18.93
CA PHE A 52 1.45 0.58 19.90
C PHE A 52 1.60 1.93 19.19
N ASP A 53 0.96 2.96 19.72
CA ASP A 53 1.08 4.32 19.19
C ASP A 53 2.50 4.87 19.34
N ILE A 54 2.96 5.64 18.35
CA ILE A 54 4.17 6.44 18.49
C ILE A 54 3.90 7.62 19.43
N ASN A 55 4.43 7.53 20.65
CA ASN A 55 4.37 8.54 21.69
C ASN A 55 5.58 8.39 22.65
N ALA A 56 5.76 9.32 23.58
CA ALA A 56 6.91 9.33 24.48
C ALA A 56 6.98 8.11 25.41
N GLU A 57 5.83 7.61 25.86
CA GLU A 57 5.74 6.45 26.76
C GLU A 57 6.21 5.17 26.07
N ASN A 58 5.64 4.87 24.90
CA ASN A 58 6.01 3.70 24.11
C ASN A 58 7.44 3.81 23.59
N ALA A 59 7.87 4.99 23.15
CA ALA A 59 9.26 5.23 22.74
C ALA A 59 10.25 4.93 23.89
N ALA A 60 9.94 5.35 25.12
CA ALA A 60 10.76 5.03 26.29
C ALA A 60 10.80 3.52 26.59
N ARG A 61 9.67 2.81 26.39
CA ARG A 61 9.62 1.34 26.50
C ARG A 61 10.56 0.67 25.49
N PHE A 62 10.47 1.03 24.22
CA PHE A 62 11.33 0.44 23.17
C PHE A 62 12.80 0.87 23.32
N THR A 63 13.06 2.08 23.80
CA THR A 63 14.41 2.54 24.16
C THR A 63 15.05 1.65 25.23
N ARG A 64 14.29 1.27 26.26
CA ARG A 64 14.78 0.32 27.29
C ARG A 64 15.01 -1.07 26.72
N LEU A 65 14.14 -1.53 25.82
CA LEU A 65 14.26 -2.85 25.19
C LEU A 65 15.52 -2.94 24.33
N TRP A 66 15.77 -1.94 23.49
CA TRP A 66 16.84 -1.97 22.49
C TRP A 66 18.14 -1.27 22.93
N GLY A 67 18.13 -0.60 24.09
CA GLY A 67 19.33 0.09 24.62
C GLY A 67 19.78 1.30 23.78
N LYS A 68 18.93 1.80 22.88
CA LYS A 68 19.17 2.97 22.03
C LYS A 68 17.94 3.85 22.01
N GLU A 69 18.12 5.16 21.98
CA GLU A 69 17.02 6.11 21.86
C GLU A 69 16.13 5.80 20.64
N VAL A 70 14.84 5.61 20.89
CA VAL A 70 13.81 5.42 19.89
C VAL A 70 12.99 6.71 19.76
N PRO A 71 12.82 7.27 18.54
CA PRO A 71 12.07 8.51 18.36
C PRO A 71 10.60 8.40 18.77
N ALA A 72 10.08 9.46 19.41
CA ALA A 72 8.67 9.58 19.78
C ALA A 72 7.82 10.34 18.74
N HIS A 73 8.33 10.55 17.53
CA HIS A 73 7.64 11.22 16.43
C HIS A 73 7.46 10.27 15.24
N ARG A 74 6.40 10.48 14.47
CA ARG A 74 6.05 9.66 13.31
C ARG A 74 7.03 9.87 12.16
N GLY A 75 7.30 8.80 11.41
CA GLY A 75 8.07 8.86 10.18
C GLY A 75 7.23 9.28 8.97
N TYR A 76 7.85 9.31 7.80
CA TYR A 76 7.14 9.45 6.53
C TYR A 76 6.49 8.13 6.12
N LYS A 77 5.23 8.19 5.68
CA LYS A 77 4.60 7.09 4.92
C LYS A 77 5.12 7.05 3.49
N THR A 78 4.89 5.96 2.78
CA THR A 78 5.45 5.73 1.43
C THR A 78 5.21 6.90 0.46
N GLY A 79 3.98 7.42 0.37
CA GLY A 79 3.69 8.59 -0.48
C GLY A 79 4.47 9.84 -0.07
N GLN A 80 4.57 10.08 1.24
CA GLN A 80 5.34 11.20 1.80
C GLN A 80 6.85 11.05 1.58
N MET A 81 7.38 9.81 1.57
CA MET A 81 8.78 9.56 1.22
C MET A 81 9.06 9.95 -0.24
N VAL A 82 8.15 9.63 -1.17
CA VAL A 82 8.28 10.03 -2.58
C VAL A 82 8.21 11.55 -2.71
N GLU A 83 7.29 12.22 -2.01
CA GLU A 83 7.19 13.68 -2.00
C GLU A 83 8.44 14.35 -1.41
N ALA A 84 8.95 13.82 -0.28
CA ALA A 84 10.18 14.29 0.33
C ALA A 84 11.38 14.11 -0.58
N ALA A 85 11.48 12.99 -1.29
CA ALA A 85 12.50 12.75 -2.31
C ALA A 85 12.41 13.76 -3.46
N HIS A 86 11.20 14.02 -3.99
CA HIS A 86 11.01 15.03 -5.03
C HIS A 86 11.41 16.43 -4.57
N ALA A 87 11.12 16.77 -3.32
CA ALA A 87 11.47 18.04 -2.69
C ALA A 87 12.95 18.13 -2.27
N GLY A 88 13.78 17.10 -2.49
CA GLY A 88 15.19 17.09 -2.09
C GLY A 88 15.42 16.97 -0.57
N LYS A 89 14.42 16.49 0.18
CA LYS A 89 14.46 16.32 1.64
C LYS A 89 14.82 14.89 2.08
N LEU A 90 14.98 13.97 1.14
CA LEU A 90 15.35 12.58 1.40
C LEU A 90 16.68 12.27 0.71
N GLU A 91 17.75 12.15 1.49
CA GLU A 91 19.10 11.89 0.96
C GLU A 91 19.37 10.41 0.70
N ALA A 92 18.80 9.53 1.52
CA ALA A 92 18.97 8.08 1.41
C ALA A 92 17.63 7.35 1.47
N LEU A 93 17.48 6.31 0.65
CA LEU A 93 16.31 5.43 0.63
C LEU A 93 16.75 3.98 0.57
N TYR A 94 16.47 3.22 1.64
CA TYR A 94 16.68 1.78 1.69
C TYR A 94 15.34 1.06 1.53
N THR A 95 15.18 0.37 0.41
CA THR A 95 13.99 -0.44 0.12
C THR A 95 14.31 -1.93 0.26
N ILE A 96 13.45 -2.65 0.98
CA ILE A 96 13.52 -4.10 1.16
C ILE A 96 12.29 -4.69 0.46
N GLY A 97 12.52 -5.25 -0.73
CA GLY A 97 11.49 -5.73 -1.64
C GLY A 97 10.56 -4.64 -2.18
N GLY A 98 9.85 -4.97 -3.26
CA GLY A 98 8.82 -4.12 -3.84
C GLY A 98 9.32 -3.22 -4.98
N ASN A 99 8.37 -2.53 -5.61
CA ASN A 99 8.63 -1.75 -6.82
C ASN A 99 7.81 -0.45 -6.80
N LEU A 100 8.32 0.57 -6.10
CA LEU A 100 7.63 1.85 -5.97
C LEU A 100 7.37 2.52 -7.32
N LEU A 101 8.25 2.31 -8.30
CA LEU A 101 8.12 2.87 -9.64
C LEU A 101 6.87 2.36 -10.37
N GLU A 102 6.55 1.08 -10.22
CA GLU A 102 5.38 0.49 -10.85
C GLU A 102 4.14 0.54 -9.97
N THR A 103 4.29 0.65 -8.65
CA THR A 103 3.16 0.61 -7.74
C THR A 103 2.58 1.96 -7.35
N MET A 104 3.40 3.01 -7.26
CA MET A 104 2.92 4.33 -6.84
C MET A 104 2.27 5.08 -8.01
N PRO A 105 1.19 5.86 -7.77
CA PRO A 105 0.59 6.70 -8.81
C PRO A 105 1.56 7.77 -9.31
N ASP A 106 1.24 8.35 -10.47
CA ASP A 106 2.06 9.36 -11.14
C ASP A 106 3.50 8.88 -11.35
N ARG A 107 3.65 7.89 -12.22
CA ARG A 107 4.93 7.25 -12.53
C ARG A 107 6.01 8.25 -12.92
N LYS A 108 5.65 9.34 -13.59
CA LYS A 108 6.58 10.40 -13.97
C LYS A 108 7.13 11.11 -12.74
N PHE A 109 6.25 11.57 -11.84
CA PHE A 109 6.65 12.20 -10.59
C PHE A 109 7.52 11.27 -9.73
N VAL A 110 7.13 10.00 -9.61
CA VAL A 110 7.89 8.98 -8.87
C VAL A 110 9.29 8.80 -9.47
N THR A 111 9.40 8.72 -10.80
CA THR A 111 10.69 8.61 -11.50
C THR A 111 11.60 9.81 -11.18
N GLU A 112 11.07 11.03 -11.31
CA GLU A 112 11.80 12.26 -10.97
C GLU A 112 12.22 12.31 -9.50
N ALA A 113 11.35 11.88 -8.59
CA ALA A 113 11.63 11.85 -7.17
C ALA A 113 12.78 10.89 -6.84
N LEU A 114 12.76 9.69 -7.41
CA LEU A 114 13.75 8.65 -7.14
C LEU A 114 15.13 8.99 -7.71
N HIS A 115 15.21 9.68 -8.85
CA HIS A 115 16.48 10.18 -9.38
C HIS A 115 17.14 11.23 -8.46
N LYS A 116 16.36 11.95 -7.64
CA LYS A 116 16.90 12.97 -6.72
C LYS A 116 17.49 12.37 -5.43
N VAL A 117 17.15 11.13 -5.08
CA VAL A 117 17.68 10.49 -3.88
C VAL A 117 19.15 10.14 -4.12
N ARG A 118 20.05 10.70 -3.32
CA ARG A 118 21.50 10.56 -3.50
C ARG A 118 21.94 9.10 -3.38
N VAL A 119 21.53 8.43 -2.30
CA VAL A 119 21.87 7.04 -2.03
C VAL A 119 20.62 6.17 -2.02
N ARG A 120 20.54 5.22 -2.95
CA ARG A 120 19.46 4.22 -2.97
C ARG A 120 20.02 2.84 -2.71
N VAL A 121 19.46 2.15 -1.73
CA VAL A 121 19.78 0.75 -1.41
C VAL A 121 18.56 -0.09 -1.75
N HIS A 122 18.73 -1.09 -2.59
CA HIS A 122 17.69 -2.05 -2.94
C HIS A 122 18.13 -3.43 -2.51
N GLN A 123 17.39 -3.98 -1.55
CA GLN A 123 17.50 -5.37 -1.17
C GLN A 123 16.32 -6.12 -1.77
N ASP A 124 16.59 -7.06 -2.67
CA ASP A 124 15.56 -7.82 -3.36
C ASP A 124 16.12 -9.21 -3.74
N ILE A 125 15.22 -10.12 -4.07
CA ILE A 125 15.52 -11.48 -4.54
C ILE A 125 15.69 -11.52 -6.06
N VAL A 126 15.19 -10.50 -6.77
CA VAL A 126 15.31 -10.35 -8.23
C VAL A 126 15.47 -8.88 -8.61
N LEU A 127 16.10 -8.63 -9.76
CA LEU A 127 16.12 -7.28 -10.33
C LEU A 127 14.73 -6.92 -10.87
N ASN A 128 14.35 -5.65 -10.71
CA ASN A 128 13.10 -5.10 -11.22
C ASN A 128 13.33 -3.67 -11.75
N SER A 129 12.32 -3.08 -12.36
CA SER A 129 12.43 -1.74 -12.97
C SER A 129 12.76 -0.63 -11.96
N TYR A 130 12.41 -0.81 -10.68
CA TYR A 130 12.73 0.13 -9.62
C TYR A 130 14.19 0.00 -9.15
N SER A 131 14.72 -1.22 -9.10
CA SER A 131 16.12 -1.47 -8.68
C SER A 131 17.14 -1.13 -9.75
N THR A 132 16.75 -0.98 -11.02
CA THR A 132 17.64 -0.52 -12.10
C THR A 132 17.55 0.96 -12.42
N LEU A 133 16.57 1.67 -11.83
CA LEU A 133 16.45 3.11 -11.98
C LEU A 133 17.62 3.82 -11.30
N GLU A 134 18.31 4.72 -12.00
CA GLU A 134 19.48 5.43 -11.48
C GLU A 134 19.15 6.23 -10.19
N ALA A 135 20.15 6.34 -9.32
CA ALA A 135 20.11 7.21 -8.15
C ALA A 135 20.81 8.54 -8.45
N GLY A 136 20.68 9.52 -7.55
CA GLY A 136 21.37 10.80 -7.70
C GLY A 136 22.89 10.70 -7.60
N GLU A 137 23.40 9.74 -6.83
CA GLU A 137 24.85 9.48 -6.70
C GLU A 137 25.17 7.99 -6.73
N VAL A 138 24.58 7.20 -5.83
CA VAL A 138 24.95 5.79 -5.64
C VAL A 138 23.71 4.91 -5.55
N LEU A 139 23.72 3.84 -6.33
CA LEU A 139 22.75 2.76 -6.31
C LEU A 139 23.45 1.48 -5.82
N ILE A 140 22.96 0.92 -4.72
CA ILE A 140 23.49 -0.31 -4.11
C ILE A 140 22.44 -1.40 -4.23
N LEU A 141 22.83 -2.54 -4.81
CA LEU A 141 21.99 -3.72 -4.93
C LEU A 141 22.50 -4.79 -3.97
N LEU A 142 21.62 -5.24 -3.07
CA LEU A 142 21.93 -6.23 -2.04
C LEU A 142 21.10 -7.50 -2.28
N PRO A 143 21.69 -8.59 -2.78
CA PRO A 143 20.94 -9.80 -3.08
C PRO A 143 20.45 -10.46 -1.78
N ALA A 144 19.14 -10.68 -1.71
CA ALA A 144 18.51 -11.41 -0.63
C ALA A 144 18.12 -12.83 -1.04
N GLN A 145 18.04 -13.72 -0.06
CA GLN A 145 17.46 -15.04 -0.22
C GLN A 145 15.94 -14.97 -0.27
N THR A 146 15.34 -15.87 -1.04
CA THR A 146 13.90 -16.10 -1.02
C THR A 146 13.45 -16.70 0.32
N ARG A 147 12.16 -16.57 0.63
CA ARG A 147 11.54 -17.25 1.78
C ARG A 147 11.72 -18.77 1.78
N TYR A 148 12.02 -19.37 0.63
CA TYR A 148 12.24 -20.81 0.52
C TYR A 148 13.65 -21.18 0.93
N GLU A 149 14.64 -20.33 0.65
CA GLU A 149 16.03 -20.56 1.04
C GLU A 149 16.26 -20.29 2.52
N SER A 150 15.61 -19.27 3.09
CA SER A 150 15.81 -18.89 4.50
C SER A 150 14.77 -19.44 5.48
N GLY A 151 13.58 -19.83 4.99
CA GLY A 151 12.42 -20.09 5.84
C GLY A 151 11.92 -18.82 6.56
N GLY A 152 11.05 -19.01 7.56
CA GLY A 152 10.57 -17.96 8.45
C GLY A 152 9.09 -18.10 8.81
N THR A 153 8.47 -17.01 9.26
CA THR A 153 7.05 -16.97 9.61
C THR A 153 6.26 -16.05 8.67
N SER A 154 4.98 -16.35 8.50
CA SER A 154 4.03 -15.47 7.82
C SER A 154 2.71 -15.41 8.55
N THR A 155 2.15 -14.21 8.71
CA THR A 155 0.81 -14.03 9.28
C THR A 155 -0.23 -13.96 8.17
N SER A 156 -1.20 -14.88 8.21
CA SER A 156 -2.31 -14.92 7.26
C SER A 156 -3.38 -13.86 7.56
N THR A 157 -4.31 -13.65 6.62
CA THR A 157 -5.48 -12.76 6.78
C THR A 157 -6.30 -13.06 8.04
N GLU A 158 -6.40 -14.33 8.44
CA GLU A 158 -7.10 -14.74 9.66
C GLU A 158 -6.25 -14.55 10.95
N ARG A 159 -5.09 -13.87 10.87
CA ARG A 159 -4.12 -13.64 11.96
C ARG A 159 -3.34 -14.87 12.41
N ARG A 160 -3.34 -15.94 11.61
CA ARG A 160 -2.58 -17.14 11.94
C ARG A 160 -1.14 -16.97 11.48
N ILE A 161 -0.22 -16.97 12.45
CA ILE A 161 1.22 -16.97 12.26
C ILE A 161 1.62 -18.42 11.99
N ARG A 162 2.16 -18.69 10.81
CA ARG A 162 2.56 -20.03 10.38
C ARG A 162 4.06 -20.04 10.14
N TYR A 163 4.73 -21.09 10.61
CA TYR A 163 6.14 -21.30 10.33
C TYR A 163 6.32 -22.12 9.06
N SER A 164 7.31 -21.73 8.26
CA SER A 164 7.75 -22.44 7.06
C SER A 164 9.26 -22.64 7.17
N PRO A 165 9.75 -23.89 7.27
CA PRO A 165 11.18 -24.12 7.30
C PRO A 165 11.83 -23.75 5.95
N ALA A 166 13.14 -23.53 5.99
CA ALA A 166 13.94 -23.48 4.77
C ALA A 166 13.85 -24.81 4.01
N ILE A 167 13.78 -24.73 2.69
CA ILE A 167 13.86 -25.87 1.79
C ILE A 167 15.35 -26.09 1.48
N LEU A 168 15.86 -27.25 1.88
CA LEU A 168 17.25 -27.61 1.61
C LEU A 168 17.49 -27.77 0.11
N GLY A 169 18.58 -27.18 -0.38
CA GLY A 169 18.94 -27.30 -1.79
C GLY A 169 19.81 -26.16 -2.27
N HIS A 170 19.51 -25.71 -3.50
CA HIS A 170 20.25 -24.64 -4.16
C HIS A 170 20.15 -23.33 -3.37
N THR A 171 21.29 -22.70 -3.12
CA THR A 171 21.41 -21.37 -2.53
C THR A 171 22.32 -20.52 -3.41
N ILE A 172 22.00 -19.23 -3.53
CA ILE A 172 22.90 -18.26 -4.17
C ILE A 172 23.96 -17.83 -3.15
N ALA A 173 25.24 -18.09 -3.44
CA ALA A 173 26.33 -17.91 -2.48
C ALA A 173 26.46 -16.48 -1.94
N GLU A 174 26.21 -15.47 -2.77
CA GLU A 174 26.28 -14.05 -2.37
C GLU A 174 24.99 -13.55 -1.71
N ALA A 175 23.90 -14.30 -1.79
CA ALA A 175 22.61 -13.91 -1.21
C ALA A 175 22.53 -14.30 0.26
N LEU A 176 22.02 -13.38 1.08
CA LEU A 176 21.83 -13.60 2.51
C LEU A 176 20.35 -13.60 2.89
N PRO A 177 19.95 -14.25 4.01
CA PRO A 177 18.61 -14.10 4.56
C PRO A 177 18.25 -12.62 4.72
N GLU A 178 17.01 -12.24 4.37
CA GLU A 178 16.58 -10.84 4.32
C GLU A 178 16.83 -10.07 5.63
N TRP A 179 16.69 -10.73 6.78
CA TRP A 179 16.91 -10.13 8.09
C TRP A 179 18.39 -9.88 8.41
N LYS A 180 19.31 -10.65 7.81
CA LYS A 180 20.73 -10.63 8.15
C LYS A 180 21.43 -9.41 7.58
N ILE A 181 21.04 -8.98 6.38
CA ILE A 181 21.61 -7.82 5.68
C ILE A 181 21.48 -6.52 6.50
N PRO A 182 20.29 -6.08 6.95
CA PRO A 182 20.17 -4.88 7.77
C PRO A 182 20.89 -5.01 9.13
N CYS A 183 21.01 -6.23 9.69
CA CYS A 183 21.80 -6.46 10.90
C CYS A 183 23.30 -6.20 10.66
N LEU A 184 23.88 -6.71 9.57
CA LEU A 184 25.28 -6.47 9.21
C LEU A 184 25.56 -4.98 8.97
N ILE A 185 24.65 -4.28 8.29
CA ILE A 185 24.73 -2.83 8.09
C ILE A 185 24.71 -2.11 9.45
N ALA A 186 23.76 -2.45 10.32
CA ALA A 186 23.64 -1.84 11.64
C ALA A 186 24.88 -2.07 12.52
N GLN A 187 25.43 -3.30 12.55
CA GLN A 187 26.67 -3.60 13.29
C GLN A 187 27.84 -2.74 12.81
N ARG A 188 27.91 -2.46 11.50
CA ARG A 188 29.00 -1.66 10.91
C ARG A 188 28.84 -0.16 11.15
N LEU A 189 27.61 0.34 11.15
CA LEU A 189 27.28 1.76 11.38
C LEU A 189 27.21 2.13 12.86
N LEU A 190 26.83 1.18 13.72
CA LEU A 190 26.63 1.36 15.16
C LEU A 190 27.49 0.36 15.95
N PRO A 191 28.84 0.46 15.90
CA PRO A 191 29.73 -0.54 16.51
C PRO A 191 29.52 -0.69 18.02
N ALA A 192 29.19 0.41 18.73
CA ALA A 192 28.87 0.38 20.15
C ALA A 192 27.58 -0.42 20.47
N HIS A 193 26.75 -0.68 19.46
CA HIS A 193 25.49 -1.40 19.57
C HIS A 193 25.47 -2.66 18.69
N ALA A 194 26.64 -3.19 18.29
CA ALA A 194 26.70 -4.33 17.41
C ALA A 194 26.06 -5.59 18.03
N ALA A 195 26.15 -5.75 19.35
CA ALA A 195 25.58 -6.88 20.08
C ALA A 195 24.04 -6.97 19.97
N GLN A 196 23.34 -5.84 19.83
CA GLN A 196 21.88 -5.79 19.65
C GLN A 196 21.41 -6.32 18.29
N PHE A 197 22.33 -6.49 17.34
CA PHE A 197 22.02 -6.99 16.00
C PHE A 197 22.71 -8.34 15.72
N ALA A 198 23.28 -8.99 16.74
CA ALA A 198 24.05 -10.22 16.63
C ALA A 198 23.15 -11.48 16.68
N TYR A 199 22.09 -11.51 15.87
CA TYR A 199 21.21 -12.68 15.76
C TYR A 199 21.91 -13.82 15.02
N GLU A 200 21.87 -15.03 15.58
CA GLU A 200 22.44 -16.23 14.95
C GLU A 200 21.45 -16.83 13.95
N ASN A 201 20.16 -16.82 14.29
CA ASN A 201 19.07 -17.35 13.49
C ASN A 201 17.78 -16.54 13.65
N ASP A 202 16.78 -16.83 12.82
CA ASP A 202 15.47 -16.18 12.85
C ASP A 202 14.68 -16.48 14.14
N GLY A 203 15.02 -17.56 14.86
CA GLY A 203 14.48 -17.89 16.18
C GLY A 203 14.87 -16.88 17.27
N ASP A 204 16.07 -16.30 17.20
CA ASP A 204 16.47 -15.20 18.09
C ASP A 204 15.56 -13.99 17.91
N ILE A 205 15.26 -13.64 16.66
CA ILE A 205 14.35 -12.55 16.31
C ILE A 205 12.95 -12.84 16.84
N ARG A 206 12.43 -14.06 16.66
CA ARG A 206 11.11 -14.44 17.20
C ARG A 206 11.04 -14.35 18.72
N ARG A 207 12.12 -14.67 19.44
CA ARG A 207 12.18 -14.49 20.90
C ARG A 207 12.11 -13.01 21.28
N GLU A 208 12.85 -12.14 20.59
CA GLU A 208 12.76 -10.69 20.83
C GLU A 208 11.37 -10.12 20.48
N MET A 209 10.74 -10.62 19.40
CA MET A 209 9.38 -10.21 19.02
C MET A 209 8.39 -10.39 20.17
N VAL A 210 8.50 -11.43 20.99
CA VAL A 210 7.61 -11.60 22.16
C VAL A 210 7.76 -10.46 23.16
N ALA A 211 8.99 -9.99 23.39
CA ALA A 211 9.24 -8.85 24.27
C ALA A 211 8.74 -7.53 23.67
N ALA A 212 8.94 -7.33 22.36
CA ALA A 212 8.52 -6.14 21.62
C ALA A 212 7.00 -6.04 21.44
N MET A 213 6.35 -7.16 21.12
CA MET A 213 4.95 -7.27 20.73
C MET A 213 4.29 -8.50 21.40
N PRO A 214 3.93 -8.41 22.70
CA PRO A 214 3.45 -9.56 23.49
C PRO A 214 2.22 -10.29 22.92
N MET A 215 1.41 -9.62 22.09
CA MET A 215 0.28 -10.25 21.40
C MET A 215 0.68 -11.42 20.49
N TYR A 216 1.95 -11.52 20.09
CA TYR A 216 2.51 -12.59 19.29
C TYR A 216 3.08 -13.77 20.09
N SER A 217 2.91 -13.77 21.42
CA SER A 217 3.34 -14.87 22.29
C SER A 217 2.96 -16.25 21.72
N GLY A 218 3.93 -17.15 21.69
CA GLY A 218 3.86 -18.46 21.03
C GLY A 218 4.65 -18.51 19.72
N ILE A 219 4.95 -17.37 19.08
CA ILE A 219 5.78 -17.31 17.86
C ILE A 219 7.20 -17.88 18.09
N GLU A 220 7.76 -17.70 19.28
CA GLU A 220 9.08 -18.17 19.68
C GLU A 220 9.20 -19.70 19.76
N LYS A 221 8.06 -20.40 19.78
CA LYS A 221 7.97 -21.86 19.89
C LYS A 221 7.77 -22.56 18.55
N LEU A 222 7.63 -21.80 17.46
CA LEU A 222 7.41 -22.37 16.12
C LEU A 222 8.75 -22.78 15.53
N GLU A 223 8.89 -24.08 15.22
CA GLU A 223 10.16 -24.69 14.80
C GLU A 223 10.01 -25.64 13.61
N LYS A 224 8.81 -26.22 13.42
CA LYS A 224 8.56 -27.27 12.43
C LYS A 224 7.46 -26.87 11.45
N GLU A 225 7.52 -27.44 10.26
CA GLU A 225 6.44 -27.28 9.29
C GLU A 225 5.11 -27.71 9.91
N GLY A 226 4.08 -26.89 9.70
CA GLY A 226 2.77 -27.11 10.30
C GLY A 226 2.58 -26.45 11.66
N ASP A 227 3.64 -25.94 12.31
CA ASP A 227 3.50 -25.15 13.52
C ASP A 227 2.79 -23.81 13.22
N TRP A 228 1.84 -23.46 14.07
CA TRP A 228 1.15 -22.19 13.99
C TRP A 228 0.64 -21.70 15.35
N VAL A 229 0.47 -20.40 15.45
CA VAL A 229 -0.27 -19.73 16.54
C VAL A 229 -1.19 -18.67 15.92
N GLN A 230 -2.29 -18.34 16.59
CA GLN A 230 -3.23 -17.32 16.11
C GLN A 230 -3.49 -16.32 17.23
N TRP A 231 -3.01 -15.10 17.07
CA TRP A 231 -3.20 -14.07 18.07
C TRP A 231 -4.68 -13.65 18.15
N GLY A 232 -5.15 -13.37 19.36
CA GLY A 232 -6.56 -13.11 19.66
C GLY A 232 -7.48 -14.34 19.54
N GLY A 233 -6.93 -15.52 19.22
CA GLY A 233 -7.68 -16.75 19.03
C GLY A 233 -8.50 -16.80 17.74
N ALA A 234 -9.24 -17.90 17.59
CA ALA A 234 -10.08 -18.15 16.42
C ALA A 234 -11.18 -17.10 16.22
N GLN A 235 -11.66 -16.51 17.32
CA GLN A 235 -12.77 -15.57 17.32
C GLN A 235 -12.45 -14.32 18.14
N LEU A 236 -12.51 -13.17 17.48
CA LEU A 236 -12.43 -11.86 18.13
C LEU A 236 -13.80 -11.43 18.66
N PHE A 237 -13.79 -10.59 19.69
CA PHE A 237 -14.99 -10.01 20.31
C PHE A 237 -15.99 -11.03 20.87
N LYS A 238 -15.58 -12.29 21.12
CA LYS A 238 -16.42 -13.33 21.75
C LYS A 238 -17.00 -12.88 23.10
N ASP A 239 -16.24 -12.06 23.82
CA ASP A 239 -16.58 -11.51 25.13
C ASP A 239 -17.15 -10.07 25.04
N GLY A 240 -17.59 -9.65 23.85
CA GLY A 240 -17.98 -8.28 23.53
C GLY A 240 -16.79 -7.34 23.31
N PHE A 241 -17.02 -6.05 23.47
CA PHE A 241 -16.06 -4.98 23.14
C PHE A 241 -15.27 -4.50 24.36
N LYS A 242 -14.86 -5.41 25.24
CA LYS A 242 -14.23 -5.08 26.54
C LYS A 242 -12.95 -4.24 26.43
N SER A 243 -12.21 -4.36 25.33
CA SER A 243 -10.98 -3.61 25.04
C SER A 243 -11.23 -2.25 24.39
N MET A 244 -12.46 -1.94 23.99
CA MET A 244 -12.81 -0.65 23.41
C MET A 244 -13.07 0.39 24.52
N PRO A 245 -12.91 1.69 24.22
CA PRO A 245 -13.37 2.75 25.10
C PRO A 245 -14.82 2.52 25.54
N ASP A 246 -15.12 2.76 26.81
CA ASP A 246 -16.44 2.55 27.43
C ASP A 246 -16.98 1.11 27.32
N LYS A 247 -16.12 0.16 26.90
CA LYS A 247 -16.43 -1.26 26.67
C LYS A 247 -17.52 -1.49 25.62
N ARG A 248 -17.67 -0.56 24.67
CA ARG A 248 -18.72 -0.56 23.65
C ARG A 248 -18.16 -0.35 22.25
N ALA A 249 -18.81 -0.95 21.26
CA ALA A 249 -18.59 -0.59 19.86
C ALA A 249 -19.10 0.83 19.60
N ARG A 250 -18.50 1.50 18.61
CA ARG A 250 -18.85 2.86 18.22
C ARG A 250 -19.35 2.85 16.78
N PHE A 251 -20.53 3.42 16.58
CA PHE A 251 -21.06 3.72 15.26
C PHE A 251 -20.45 5.01 14.74
N LEU A 252 -20.19 5.06 13.44
CA LEU A 252 -19.71 6.27 12.79
C LEU A 252 -20.76 6.77 11.80
N LEU A 253 -20.94 8.09 11.72
CA LEU A 253 -21.73 8.66 10.63
C LEU A 253 -20.89 8.61 9.36
N VAL A 254 -21.35 7.85 8.37
CA VAL A 254 -20.65 7.68 7.09
C VAL A 254 -21.36 8.46 5.99
N ASN A 255 -20.64 9.40 5.39
CA ASN A 255 -21.09 10.09 4.19
C ASN A 255 -20.78 9.23 2.96
N ILE A 256 -21.82 8.84 2.23
CA ILE A 256 -21.69 8.11 0.97
C ILE A 256 -21.17 9.08 -0.09
N PRO A 257 -19.99 8.83 -0.68
CA PRO A 257 -19.44 9.70 -1.71
C PRO A 257 -20.30 9.61 -2.98
N ARG A 258 -20.53 10.75 -3.63
CA ARG A 258 -21.00 10.80 -5.02
C ARG A 258 -19.80 10.91 -5.95
N ILE A 259 -19.78 10.09 -6.99
CA ILE A 259 -18.79 10.15 -8.06
C ILE A 259 -19.51 10.75 -9.26
N ASP A 260 -19.36 12.06 -9.44
CA ASP A 260 -19.89 12.76 -10.59
C ASP A 260 -18.84 12.71 -11.71
N VAL A 261 -19.16 12.01 -12.80
CA VAL A 261 -18.28 11.91 -13.97
C VAL A 261 -18.68 13.02 -14.95
N PRO A 262 -17.80 14.00 -15.25
CA PRO A 262 -18.11 15.06 -16.20
C PRO A 262 -18.40 14.52 -17.60
N ALA A 263 -19.19 15.25 -18.38
CA ALA A 263 -19.44 14.93 -19.77
C ALA A 263 -18.10 14.83 -20.55
N GLY A 264 -17.98 13.81 -21.40
CA GLY A 264 -16.76 13.53 -22.16
C GLY A 264 -15.67 12.76 -21.40
N LYS A 265 -15.84 12.52 -20.08
CA LYS A 265 -14.91 11.74 -19.27
C LYS A 265 -15.49 10.37 -18.88
N PHE A 266 -14.60 9.51 -18.42
CA PHE A 266 -14.91 8.18 -17.90
C PHE A 266 -14.31 8.01 -16.51
N TYR A 267 -15.01 7.24 -15.66
CA TYR A 267 -14.44 6.76 -14.41
C TYR A 267 -13.53 5.56 -14.68
N PHE A 268 -12.26 5.69 -14.39
CA PHE A 268 -11.25 4.68 -14.66
C PHE A 268 -10.88 3.94 -13.38
N THR A 269 -10.84 2.62 -13.49
CA THR A 269 -10.37 1.73 -12.42
C THR A 269 -9.36 0.73 -12.98
N THR A 270 -8.54 0.15 -12.10
CA THR A 270 -7.59 -0.87 -12.52
C THR A 270 -8.07 -2.26 -12.15
N ARG A 271 -7.64 -3.25 -12.93
CA ARG A 271 -7.90 -4.66 -12.66
C ARG A 271 -6.62 -5.47 -12.68
N ARG A 272 -6.67 -6.66 -12.10
CA ARG A 272 -5.58 -7.62 -12.11
C ARG A 272 -5.82 -8.64 -13.22
N GLY A 273 -4.78 -8.95 -14.00
CA GLY A 273 -4.76 -10.08 -14.91
C GLY A 273 -3.97 -11.24 -14.33
N LYS A 274 -3.30 -12.02 -15.18
CA LYS A 274 -2.37 -13.09 -14.78
C LYS A 274 -1.06 -12.51 -14.24
N GLN A 275 -1.06 -12.14 -12.98
CA GLN A 275 0.07 -11.47 -12.33
C GLN A 275 0.06 -11.69 -10.81
N PHE A 276 1.18 -11.34 -10.17
CA PHE A 276 1.24 -11.12 -8.73
C PHE A 276 1.76 -9.72 -8.44
N ASN A 277 0.92 -8.87 -7.85
CA ASN A 277 1.21 -7.45 -7.66
C ASN A 277 1.60 -6.74 -8.98
N SER A 278 2.84 -6.25 -9.10
CA SER A 278 3.40 -5.67 -10.32
C SER A 278 4.17 -6.68 -11.18
N MET A 279 4.40 -7.91 -10.71
CA MET A 279 5.06 -8.96 -11.48
C MET A 279 4.09 -9.62 -12.46
N THR A 280 4.32 -9.39 -13.75
CA THR A 280 3.48 -9.86 -14.85
C THR A 280 3.91 -11.26 -15.30
N TYR A 281 2.99 -12.23 -15.39
CA TYR A 281 3.32 -13.63 -15.74
C TYR A 281 2.92 -14.04 -17.16
N GLY A 282 2.48 -13.08 -17.97
CA GLY A 282 2.08 -13.30 -19.36
C GLY A 282 1.23 -12.15 -19.86
N GLU A 283 1.08 -12.10 -21.19
CA GLU A 283 0.33 -11.05 -21.88
C GLU A 283 -1.17 -11.32 -21.92
N ALA A 284 -1.56 -12.60 -21.99
CA ALA A 284 -2.96 -13.00 -22.02
C ALA A 284 -3.52 -13.28 -20.62
N ASP A 285 -4.78 -12.89 -20.42
CA ASP A 285 -5.59 -13.22 -19.24
C ASP A 285 -6.78 -14.09 -19.66
N PRO A 286 -6.76 -15.41 -19.39
CA PRO A 286 -7.84 -16.31 -19.79
C PRO A 286 -9.16 -16.04 -19.06
N LEU A 287 -9.14 -15.38 -17.90
CA LEU A 287 -10.36 -15.06 -17.14
C LEU A 287 -11.19 -13.97 -17.82
N THR A 288 -10.54 -13.08 -18.57
CA THR A 288 -11.22 -12.04 -19.37
C THR A 288 -11.21 -12.32 -20.85
N GLY A 289 -10.47 -13.35 -21.28
CA GLY A 289 -10.16 -13.63 -22.68
C GLY A 289 -9.27 -12.56 -23.31
N SER A 290 -8.71 -11.65 -22.52
CA SER A 290 -7.78 -10.61 -22.98
C SER A 290 -6.52 -11.28 -23.52
N GLN A 291 -6.09 -10.87 -24.71
CA GLN A 291 -4.86 -11.38 -25.33
C GLN A 291 -3.68 -10.42 -25.12
N HIS A 292 -3.97 -9.20 -24.67
CA HIS A 292 -2.98 -8.15 -24.49
C HIS A 292 -3.20 -7.39 -23.19
N ARG A 293 -2.10 -6.94 -22.57
CA ARG A 293 -2.15 -6.21 -21.30
C ARG A 293 -2.60 -4.76 -21.46
N ASP A 294 -2.51 -4.22 -22.67
CA ASP A 294 -2.91 -2.87 -23.04
C ASP A 294 -4.39 -2.77 -23.46
N ASP A 295 -5.19 -3.83 -23.24
CA ASP A 295 -6.64 -3.79 -23.41
C ASP A 295 -7.29 -2.75 -22.48
N ILE A 296 -8.13 -1.90 -23.08
CA ILE A 296 -8.99 -0.93 -22.43
C ILE A 296 -10.41 -1.49 -22.44
N PHE A 297 -10.83 -2.01 -21.30
CA PHE A 297 -12.16 -2.58 -21.12
C PHE A 297 -13.21 -1.47 -21.15
N MET A 298 -14.18 -1.61 -22.04
CA MET A 298 -15.19 -0.60 -22.32
C MET A 298 -16.56 -1.25 -22.53
N HIS A 299 -17.62 -0.61 -22.04
CA HIS A 299 -18.98 -1.08 -22.31
C HIS A 299 -19.35 -0.89 -23.80
N PRO A 300 -20.09 -1.82 -24.44
CA PRO A 300 -20.49 -1.67 -25.84
C PRO A 300 -21.23 -0.38 -26.18
N ALA A 301 -22.06 0.14 -25.28
CA ALA A 301 -22.76 1.41 -25.51
C ALA A 301 -21.81 2.62 -25.52
N ASP A 302 -20.75 2.59 -24.71
CA ASP A 302 -19.72 3.62 -24.71
C ASP A 302 -18.87 3.57 -25.97
N ALA A 303 -18.52 2.36 -26.42
CA ALA A 303 -17.82 2.15 -27.68
C ALA A 303 -18.64 2.67 -28.87
N ALA A 304 -19.94 2.39 -28.90
CA ALA A 304 -20.86 2.91 -29.91
C ALA A 304 -20.95 4.45 -29.87
N ARG A 305 -21.04 5.05 -28.67
CA ARG A 305 -21.06 6.51 -28.48
C ARG A 305 -19.77 7.19 -28.92
N LEU A 306 -18.63 6.54 -28.73
CA LEU A 306 -17.33 7.00 -29.18
C LEU A 306 -17.04 6.62 -30.64
N GLU A 307 -17.91 5.83 -31.28
CA GLU A 307 -17.71 5.26 -32.62
C GLU A 307 -16.36 4.53 -32.75
N VAL A 308 -16.06 3.64 -31.80
CA VAL A 308 -14.88 2.76 -31.80
C VAL A 308 -15.30 1.29 -31.74
N THR A 309 -14.46 0.40 -32.24
CA THR A 309 -14.76 -1.03 -32.38
C THR A 309 -13.80 -1.92 -31.58
N GLU A 310 -14.19 -3.19 -31.34
CA GLU A 310 -13.32 -4.20 -30.68
C GLU A 310 -11.95 -4.27 -31.37
N GLY A 311 -10.87 -4.20 -30.59
CA GLY A 311 -9.47 -4.25 -31.06
C GLY A 311 -8.92 -2.94 -31.62
N GLU A 312 -9.75 -1.91 -31.77
CA GLU A 312 -9.35 -0.61 -32.28
C GLU A 312 -8.38 0.11 -31.34
N ALA A 313 -7.35 0.74 -31.91
CA ALA A 313 -6.34 1.44 -31.13
C ALA A 313 -6.87 2.77 -30.58
N VAL A 314 -6.74 2.95 -29.27
CA VAL A 314 -7.17 4.16 -28.55
C VAL A 314 -6.06 4.66 -27.62
N ILE A 315 -6.17 5.93 -27.24
CA ILE A 315 -5.32 6.52 -26.22
C ILE A 315 -6.23 6.97 -25.09
N VAL A 316 -6.01 6.42 -23.91
CA VAL A 316 -6.65 6.89 -22.68
C VAL A 316 -5.73 7.92 -22.07
N TRP A 317 -6.26 9.08 -21.73
CA TRP A 317 -5.49 10.22 -21.24
C TRP A 317 -6.01 10.71 -19.88
N SER A 318 -5.07 11.18 -19.06
CA SER A 318 -5.28 11.87 -17.79
C SER A 318 -4.25 13.00 -17.64
N PRO A 319 -4.42 13.94 -16.70
CA PRO A 319 -3.42 14.98 -16.45
C PRO A 319 -2.01 14.47 -16.10
N CYS A 320 -1.87 13.28 -15.52
CA CYS A 320 -0.57 12.70 -15.14
C CYS A 320 0.05 11.79 -16.20
N GLY A 321 -0.68 11.38 -17.24
CA GLY A 321 -0.14 10.50 -18.27
C GLY A 321 -1.14 10.00 -19.30
N GLU A 322 -0.61 9.23 -20.26
CA GLU A 322 -1.40 8.56 -21.29
C GLU A 322 -1.08 7.06 -21.34
N LEU A 323 -2.10 6.26 -21.64
CA LEU A 323 -1.99 4.84 -21.92
C LEU A 323 -2.47 4.59 -23.35
N ARG A 324 -1.59 4.02 -24.16
CA ARG A 324 -1.91 3.57 -25.52
C ARG A 324 -2.37 2.12 -25.41
N GLY A 325 -3.53 1.81 -25.98
CA GLY A 325 -4.14 0.50 -25.83
C GLY A 325 -5.14 0.20 -26.92
N ARG A 326 -5.93 -0.85 -26.69
CA ARG A 326 -6.93 -1.34 -27.64
C ARG A 326 -8.28 -1.48 -26.96
N VAL A 327 -9.36 -1.16 -27.66
CA VAL A 327 -10.71 -1.34 -27.12
C VAL A 327 -10.98 -2.83 -26.93
N ARG A 328 -11.42 -3.20 -25.73
CA ARG A 328 -11.91 -4.52 -25.39
C ARG A 328 -13.33 -4.39 -24.84
N LEU A 329 -14.32 -4.87 -25.57
CA LEU A 329 -15.70 -4.83 -25.13
C LEU A 329 -15.90 -5.76 -23.94
N ALA A 330 -16.55 -5.23 -22.90
CA ALA A 330 -16.79 -5.94 -21.66
C ALA A 330 -18.11 -5.53 -21.01
N ASP A 331 -18.69 -6.45 -20.26
CA ASP A 331 -19.87 -6.21 -19.44
C ASP A 331 -19.46 -5.47 -18.15
N ILE A 332 -19.20 -4.17 -18.30
CA ILE A 332 -18.91 -3.22 -17.22
C ILE A 332 -19.92 -2.09 -17.25
N HIS A 333 -20.10 -1.38 -16.14
CA HIS A 333 -21.05 -0.26 -16.08
C HIS A 333 -20.70 0.85 -17.08
N GLU A 334 -21.69 1.38 -17.80
CA GLU A 334 -21.53 2.52 -18.71
C GLU A 334 -20.81 3.71 -18.04
N GLY A 335 -20.02 4.44 -18.80
CA GLY A 335 -19.20 5.54 -18.30
C GLY A 335 -17.98 5.10 -17.49
N ASN A 336 -17.69 3.80 -17.40
CA ASN A 336 -16.49 3.28 -16.76
C ASN A 336 -15.52 2.69 -17.77
N LEU A 337 -14.23 2.77 -17.46
CA LEU A 337 -13.16 2.08 -18.18
C LEU A 337 -12.30 1.30 -17.19
N GLN A 338 -11.74 0.20 -17.67
CA GLN A 338 -10.72 -0.54 -16.91
C GLN A 338 -9.49 -0.82 -17.76
N ALA A 339 -8.33 -0.90 -17.12
CA ALA A 339 -7.12 -1.46 -17.72
C ALA A 339 -6.37 -2.31 -16.71
N HIS A 340 -5.47 -3.16 -17.20
CA HIS A 340 -4.63 -3.97 -16.33
C HIS A 340 -3.65 -3.13 -15.52
N TRP A 341 -3.37 -3.58 -14.31
CA TRP A 341 -2.26 -3.08 -13.50
C TRP A 341 -0.96 -3.84 -13.85
N PRO A 342 0.23 -3.23 -13.85
CA PRO A 342 0.49 -1.81 -13.57
C PRO A 342 0.37 -0.87 -14.79
N GLU A 343 -0.03 -1.34 -15.98
CA GLU A 343 -0.11 -0.52 -17.20
C GLU A 343 -0.97 0.72 -16.99
N GLY A 344 -2.16 0.54 -16.42
CA GLY A 344 -3.12 1.59 -16.09
C GLY A 344 -2.63 2.60 -15.05
N ASN A 345 -1.57 2.29 -14.29
CA ASN A 345 -1.09 3.15 -13.21
C ASN A 345 -0.53 4.48 -13.72
N VAL A 346 -0.12 4.56 -15.00
CA VAL A 346 0.31 5.81 -15.65
C VAL A 346 -0.81 6.86 -15.73
N LEU A 347 -2.07 6.44 -15.61
CA LEU A 347 -3.26 7.31 -15.66
C LEU A 347 -3.73 7.79 -14.28
N ILE A 348 -3.09 7.30 -13.21
CA ILE A 348 -3.57 7.52 -11.85
C ILE A 348 -2.81 8.69 -11.24
N GLU A 349 -3.57 9.69 -10.82
CA GLU A 349 -3.05 10.88 -10.17
C GLU A 349 -2.60 10.60 -8.74
N ARG A 350 -1.69 11.43 -8.25
CA ARG A 350 -1.24 11.40 -6.85
C ARG A 350 -2.29 12.02 -5.92
N ARG A 351 -3.38 11.30 -5.70
CA ARG A 351 -4.41 11.62 -4.71
C ARG A 351 -4.38 10.60 -3.59
N TYR A 352 -4.44 11.06 -2.35
CA TYR A 352 -4.38 10.22 -1.16
C TYR A 352 -5.65 10.37 -0.32
N ASP A 353 -6.08 9.28 0.32
CA ASP A 353 -7.11 9.37 1.36
C ASP A 353 -6.56 10.18 2.56
N PRO A 354 -7.29 11.18 3.07
CA PRO A 354 -6.76 12.07 4.10
C PRO A 354 -6.53 11.40 5.46
N VAL A 355 -7.13 10.23 5.70
CA VAL A 355 -6.98 9.51 6.97
C VAL A 355 -5.93 8.42 6.86
N SER A 356 -6.06 7.52 5.87
CA SER A 356 -5.10 6.41 5.73
C SER A 356 -3.83 6.83 5.00
N THR A 357 -3.87 7.91 4.21
CA THR A 357 -2.83 8.35 3.26
C THR A 357 -2.56 7.35 2.14
N GLU A 358 -3.46 6.37 1.96
CA GLU A 358 -3.38 5.42 0.85
C GLU A 358 -3.74 6.10 -0.47
N PRO A 359 -3.04 5.78 -1.57
CA PRO A 359 -3.41 6.29 -2.88
C PRO A 359 -4.83 5.89 -3.32
N ASP A 360 -5.52 6.82 -3.97
CA ASP A 360 -6.74 6.54 -4.72
C ASP A 360 -6.36 6.03 -6.11
N TYR A 361 -6.46 4.71 -6.32
CA TYR A 361 -6.11 4.06 -7.59
C TYR A 361 -7.22 4.11 -8.66
N ASN A 362 -8.06 5.15 -8.59
CA ASN A 362 -9.08 5.46 -9.59
C ASN A 362 -8.76 6.82 -10.23
N ALA A 363 -9.20 7.02 -11.46
CA ALA A 363 -8.96 8.27 -12.19
C ALA A 363 -10.19 8.72 -12.97
N LEU A 364 -10.20 10.00 -13.36
CA LEU A 364 -11.07 10.49 -14.41
C LEU A 364 -10.23 10.60 -15.67
N VAL A 365 -10.68 9.97 -16.74
CA VAL A 365 -9.90 9.86 -17.98
C VAL A 365 -10.74 10.25 -19.19
N GLU A 366 -10.05 10.58 -20.28
CA GLU A 366 -10.64 10.84 -21.59
C GLU A 366 -10.14 9.79 -22.59
N VAL A 367 -10.98 9.44 -23.56
CA VAL A 367 -10.61 8.52 -24.65
C VAL A 367 -10.40 9.32 -25.92
N ILE A 368 -9.22 9.17 -26.50
CA ILE A 368 -8.82 9.83 -27.74
C ILE A 368 -8.59 8.75 -28.79
N LYS A 369 -9.26 8.85 -29.94
CA LYS A 369 -9.00 7.96 -31.07
C LYS A 369 -7.55 8.13 -31.53
N ALA A 370 -6.83 7.03 -31.73
CA ALA A 370 -5.40 7.09 -32.06
C ALA A 370 -5.10 7.86 -33.35
N GLU A 371 -6.04 7.87 -34.31
CA GLU A 371 -5.94 8.61 -35.57
C GLU A 371 -5.92 10.13 -35.36
N VAL A 372 -6.66 10.62 -34.36
CA VAL A 372 -6.77 12.05 -34.01
C VAL A 372 -5.48 12.55 -33.33
N ARG A 373 -4.79 11.69 -32.56
CA ARG A 373 -3.54 12.04 -31.87
C ARG A 373 -2.39 12.35 -32.84
N LYS A 374 -2.35 11.72 -34.03
CA LYS A 374 -1.29 11.99 -35.03
C LYS A 374 -1.24 13.46 -35.48
N GLY A 375 -2.31 14.23 -35.27
CA GLY A 375 -2.39 15.65 -35.59
C GLY A 375 -2.20 16.64 -34.43
N LEU A 376 -2.09 16.18 -33.17
CA LEU A 376 -2.09 17.05 -31.98
C LEU A 376 -0.75 17.02 -31.22
N GLY A 377 -0.16 18.21 -30.98
CA GLY A 377 1.03 18.38 -30.14
C GLY A 377 0.71 18.27 -28.64
N SER A 378 1.72 17.93 -27.81
CA SER A 378 1.55 17.74 -26.35
C SER A 378 0.98 18.96 -25.59
N ALA A 379 1.12 20.17 -26.14
CA ALA A 379 0.56 21.40 -25.58
C ALA A 379 -0.94 21.57 -25.89
N GLU A 380 -1.40 21.07 -27.04
CA GLU A 380 -2.79 21.21 -27.49
C GLU A 380 -3.74 20.27 -26.74
N LEU A 381 -3.25 19.13 -26.22
CA LEU A 381 -4.05 18.23 -25.37
C LEU A 381 -4.38 18.82 -24.00
N LYS A 382 -3.47 19.63 -23.44
CA LYS A 382 -3.76 20.36 -22.20
C LYS A 382 -4.88 21.39 -22.39
N ASN A 383 -4.98 21.97 -23.59
CA ASN A 383 -6.00 22.95 -23.93
C ASN A 383 -7.30 22.31 -24.42
N ALA A 384 -7.22 21.18 -25.14
CA ALA A 384 -8.40 20.43 -25.60
C ALA A 384 -9.20 19.85 -24.43
N GLY A 385 -8.54 19.46 -23.32
CA GLY A 385 -9.19 19.05 -22.07
C GLY A 385 -9.73 20.21 -21.21
N GLY A 386 -9.61 21.46 -21.67
CA GLY A 386 -9.97 22.68 -20.91
C GLY A 386 -11.18 23.45 -21.44
N ALA A 387 -11.87 22.98 -22.49
CA ALA A 387 -13.00 23.69 -23.07
C ALA A 387 -14.33 23.45 -22.30
N SER A 388 -14.43 23.92 -21.05
CA SER A 388 -15.68 24.36 -20.42
C SER A 388 -15.44 25.07 -19.08
N GLU A 389 -14.78 26.23 -19.09
CA GLU A 389 -14.93 27.20 -18.00
C GLU A 389 -15.40 28.52 -18.62
N ASP A 390 -16.72 28.70 -18.65
CA ASP A 390 -17.36 30.02 -18.58
C ASP A 390 -18.85 29.84 -18.27
N ALA A 391 -19.19 29.99 -16.98
CA ALA A 391 -20.42 30.63 -16.45
C ALA A 391 -20.72 30.15 -15.02
N SER A 392 -20.26 30.91 -14.01
CA SER A 392 -21.15 31.46 -12.95
C SER A 392 -20.33 32.09 -11.82
N SER A 393 -20.26 33.41 -11.87
CA SER A 393 -20.06 34.26 -10.71
C SER A 393 -21.31 34.20 -9.81
N SER A 394 -21.23 33.66 -8.59
CA SER A 394 -22.12 34.11 -7.50
C SER A 394 -21.60 33.71 -6.11
N SER A 395 -21.28 34.74 -5.32
CA SER A 395 -21.46 34.86 -3.85
C SER A 395 -21.06 33.69 -2.94
N ALA A 396 -19.98 33.89 -2.19
CA ALA A 396 -19.69 33.17 -0.94
C ALA A 396 -20.73 33.49 0.15
N PRO A 397 -21.09 32.52 1.01
CA PRO A 397 -21.51 32.81 2.37
C PRO A 397 -20.41 32.44 3.38
N ALA A 398 -20.39 33.22 4.43
CA ALA A 398 -19.38 33.28 5.47
C ALA A 398 -19.26 32.03 6.36
N GLY A 399 -18.03 31.78 6.80
CA GLY A 399 -17.63 31.48 8.18
C GLY A 399 -18.42 30.42 8.97
N VAL A 400 -17.79 29.25 9.16
CA VAL A 400 -17.92 28.49 10.41
C VAL A 400 -16.52 28.09 10.87
N SER A 401 -16.05 28.77 11.91
CA SER A 401 -14.86 28.43 12.68
C SER A 401 -15.12 27.17 13.52
N CYS A 402 -14.28 26.15 13.40
CA CYS A 402 -14.24 25.03 14.33
C CYS A 402 -13.19 25.34 15.42
N PRO A 403 -13.52 25.26 16.73
CA PRO A 403 -12.65 25.74 17.79
C PRO A 403 -11.54 24.74 18.17
N ASP A 404 -10.40 25.32 18.52
CA ASP A 404 -9.24 24.70 19.16
C ASP A 404 -9.61 23.78 20.33
N ALA A 405 -9.19 22.52 20.26
CA ALA A 405 -9.16 21.64 21.42
C ALA A 405 -7.88 21.94 22.24
N ARG A 406 -7.93 22.98 23.07
CA ARG A 406 -6.97 23.18 24.14
C ARG A 406 -7.17 22.15 25.25
N SER A 407 -6.03 21.65 25.69
CA SER A 407 -5.75 20.98 26.96
C SER A 407 -6.65 21.35 28.13
N THR A 408 -7.19 20.34 28.81
CA THR A 408 -7.41 20.42 30.25
C THR A 408 -6.87 19.15 30.91
N HIS A 409 -5.66 19.28 31.47
CA HIS A 409 -5.24 18.52 32.63
C HIS A 409 -6.30 18.63 33.74
N ARG A 410 -6.73 17.48 34.28
CA ARG A 410 -6.99 17.36 35.71
C ARG A 410 -6.48 16.01 36.20
N ALA A 411 -5.52 16.12 37.11
CA ALA A 411 -5.11 15.05 38.00
C ALA A 411 -6.29 14.65 38.89
N SER A 412 -6.42 13.36 39.17
CA SER A 412 -6.92 12.87 40.45
C SER A 412 -6.37 11.47 40.68
N ASP A 413 -5.70 11.35 41.80
CA ASP A 413 -5.05 10.19 42.37
C ASP A 413 -5.97 8.97 42.56
N SER A 414 -5.30 7.85 42.84
CA SER A 414 -5.71 6.69 43.64
C SER A 414 -6.21 5.41 42.95
N LEU A 415 -5.35 4.40 43.11
CA LEU A 415 -5.50 2.92 43.06
C LEU A 415 -5.47 2.21 41.70
#